data_AF-A0A966BSB6-F1
#
_entry.id   AF-A0A966BSB6-F1
#
_cell.length_a   1.000
_cell.length_b   1.000
_cell.length_c   1.000
_cell.angle_alpha   90.00
_cell.angle_beta   90.00
_cell.angle_gamma   90.00
#
_symmetry.space_group_name_H-M   'P 1'
#
loop_
_entity.id
_entity.type
_entity.pdbx_description
1 polymer ?
#
loop_
_entity_poly.entity_id
_entity_poly.type
_entity_poly.pdbx_seq_one_letter_code
_entity_poly.pdbx_strand_id
1 'polypeptide(L)'
;MSRLQVSIAAALGLALPGAALAGAFIFASGSNPNVITHPTPYTGTGGDITVRVCIAPDSESINDMLISVQNAVAVWNQRQAASPNVFLGPDNDIPAGQVDFESTLLHEAGHCLGLAHPNEATESGLPAADRDYTKTDPGPNGMRDLDPGADGIRGSRDDLRGDDINLHWFNIGINNPFVATPPFDASNYSRDLANLPPGDSFAANADRTVGGSLGFANTEAVMQQGAFTDEDQRQLAVDDIATLGLGMAGLDRTAGTADDYRPVLVFDGVQSGCDITVTVTGTSFAFCSVGGQNIGGNPNHVRVINANVQLGSANSFNWFFNQQPLVQEEIFADGFES
;
A
#
# COMPACT_ATOMS: atom_id res chain seq x y z
N MET A 1 1.24 -62.47 -21.07
CA MET A 1 2.30 -61.54 -21.50
C MET A 1 1.62 -60.50 -22.38
N SER A 2 1.12 -59.41 -21.80
CA SER A 2 1.81 -58.15 -21.50
C SER A 2 1.61 -57.12 -22.63
N ARG A 3 0.76 -56.11 -22.33
CA ARG A 3 0.92 -54.66 -22.59
C ARG A 3 0.90 -54.19 -24.07
N LEU A 4 0.41 -53.03 -24.45
CA LEU A 4 -0.19 -51.87 -23.78
C LEU A 4 -0.91 -51.06 -24.88
N GLN A 5 -2.14 -50.61 -24.65
CA GLN A 5 -2.72 -49.49 -25.41
C GLN A 5 -2.08 -48.20 -24.87
N VAL A 6 -1.46 -47.40 -25.73
CA VAL A 6 -1.01 -46.04 -25.39
C VAL A 6 -2.01 -45.07 -26.01
N SER A 7 -2.91 -44.57 -25.16
CA SER A 7 -3.73 -43.39 -25.42
C SER A 7 -2.86 -42.16 -25.21
N ILE A 8 -2.66 -41.35 -26.26
CA ILE A 8 -2.08 -40.01 -26.11
C ILE A 8 -3.22 -39.09 -25.65
N ALA A 9 -3.26 -38.81 -24.35
CA ALA A 9 -4.01 -37.70 -23.80
C ALA A 9 -3.21 -36.42 -24.05
N ALA A 10 -3.73 -35.53 -24.89
CA ALA A 10 -3.26 -34.15 -24.95
C ALA A 10 -3.70 -33.46 -23.65
N ALA A 11 -2.76 -33.22 -22.74
CA ALA A 11 -2.97 -32.41 -21.56
C ALA A 11 -3.17 -30.95 -22.01
N LEU A 12 -4.37 -30.41 -21.78
CA LEU A 12 -4.60 -28.98 -21.70
C LEU A 12 -3.72 -28.45 -20.56
N GLY A 13 -2.68 -27.69 -20.88
CA GLY A 13 -1.95 -26.92 -19.89
C GLY A 13 -2.85 -25.79 -19.39
N LEU A 14 -3.51 -26.01 -18.26
CA LEU A 14 -4.07 -24.94 -17.45
C LEU A 14 -2.89 -24.15 -16.89
N ALA A 15 -2.68 -22.94 -17.41
CA ALA A 15 -1.90 -21.94 -16.69
C ALA A 15 -2.71 -21.56 -15.44
N LEU A 16 -2.14 -21.82 -14.26
CA LEU A 16 -2.62 -21.22 -13.02
C LEU A 16 -2.06 -19.79 -12.97
N PRO A 17 -2.87 -18.74 -12.73
CA PRO A 17 -2.35 -17.43 -12.42
C PRO A 17 -1.69 -17.48 -11.04
N GLY A 18 -0.37 -17.29 -11.00
CA GLY A 18 0.42 -17.24 -9.77
C GLY A 18 0.59 -15.80 -9.26
N ALA A 19 0.91 -15.68 -7.97
CA ALA A 19 0.67 -14.48 -7.20
C ALA A 19 1.86 -13.49 -7.02
N ALA A 20 1.69 -12.16 -7.00
CA ALA A 20 2.70 -11.17 -6.60
C ALA A 20 2.19 -9.97 -5.76
N LEU A 21 3.08 -9.47 -4.91
CA LEU A 21 2.89 -8.24 -4.14
C LEU A 21 4.06 -7.31 -4.29
N ALA A 22 3.84 -6.03 -4.03
CA ALA A 22 4.83 -5.00 -4.23
C ALA A 22 4.53 -3.77 -3.33
N GLY A 23 5.35 -2.70 -3.38
CA GLY A 23 5.14 -1.41 -2.69
C GLY A 23 6.41 -0.76 -2.13
N ALA A 24 6.30 0.38 -1.43
CA ALA A 24 7.46 1.18 -0.98
C ALA A 24 7.33 1.69 0.47
N PHE A 25 8.44 2.19 1.05
CA PHE A 25 8.49 2.74 2.41
C PHE A 25 8.91 4.20 2.45
N ILE A 26 8.31 5.00 3.35
CA ILE A 26 8.46 6.48 3.39
C ILE A 26 9.87 7.02 3.61
N PHE A 27 10.75 6.23 4.24
CA PHE A 27 12.14 6.62 4.47
C PHE A 27 13.14 5.97 3.50
N ALA A 28 12.67 5.20 2.52
CA ALA A 28 13.53 4.69 1.45
C ALA A 28 13.91 5.82 0.48
N SER A 29 15.17 5.81 0.04
CA SER A 29 15.71 6.78 -0.93
C SER A 29 16.84 6.14 -1.74
N GLY A 30 17.30 6.79 -2.80
CA GLY A 30 18.42 6.31 -3.62
C GLY A 30 19.70 6.13 -2.81
N SER A 31 19.90 6.91 -1.74
CA SER A 31 21.06 6.78 -0.85
C SER A 31 20.99 5.58 0.10
N ASN A 32 19.78 5.20 0.50
CA ASN A 32 19.52 3.96 1.21
C ASN A 32 18.19 3.35 0.76
N PRO A 33 18.21 2.57 -0.32
CA PRO A 33 16.97 2.12 -0.92
C PRO A 33 16.39 0.97 -0.06
N ASN A 34 17.23 0.26 0.71
CA ASN A 34 16.88 -0.92 1.51
C ASN A 34 16.11 -0.63 2.80
N VAL A 35 15.69 0.61 3.03
CA VAL A 35 14.99 1.00 4.25
C VAL A 35 13.61 0.35 4.29
N ILE A 36 13.32 -0.30 5.41
CA ILE A 36 11.99 -0.71 5.82
C ILE A 36 11.57 0.22 6.96
N THR A 37 10.36 0.78 6.86
CA THR A 37 9.80 1.63 7.90
C THR A 37 8.83 0.84 8.76
N HIS A 38 8.90 1.03 10.06
CA HIS A 38 8.08 0.35 11.05
C HIS A 38 7.23 1.36 11.83
N PRO A 39 5.98 1.05 12.18
CA PRO A 39 5.17 1.93 13.01
C PRO A 39 5.68 1.98 14.46
N THR A 40 5.44 3.10 15.13
CA THR A 40 5.50 3.17 16.60
C THR A 40 4.50 2.16 17.18
N PRO A 41 4.83 1.41 18.27
CA PRO A 41 6.04 1.48 19.09
C PRO A 41 7.13 0.43 18.76
N TYR A 42 7.13 -0.20 17.57
CA TYR A 42 8.04 -1.33 17.29
C TYR A 42 9.53 -1.01 17.49
N THR A 43 10.23 -1.75 18.34
CA THR A 43 11.65 -1.48 18.65
C THR A 43 12.60 -2.61 18.24
N GLY A 44 12.16 -3.55 17.41
CA GLY A 44 12.92 -4.77 17.09
C GLY A 44 12.55 -5.99 17.94
N THR A 45 11.47 -5.92 18.72
CA THR A 45 10.93 -7.05 19.48
C THR A 45 9.57 -7.41 18.93
N GLY A 46 9.36 -8.70 18.65
CA GLY A 46 8.15 -9.20 18.04
C GLY A 46 6.92 -9.23 18.96
N GLY A 47 5.80 -9.69 18.40
CA GLY A 47 4.49 -9.76 19.04
C GLY A 47 3.52 -8.66 18.61
N ASP A 48 2.37 -8.59 19.29
CA ASP A 48 1.39 -7.53 19.03
C ASP A 48 1.92 -6.19 19.55
N ILE A 49 1.92 -5.17 18.70
CA ILE A 49 2.22 -3.78 19.08
C ILE A 49 0.93 -2.97 18.97
N THR A 50 0.61 -2.22 20.02
CA THR A 50 -0.56 -1.35 20.02
C THR A 50 -0.22 -0.01 19.38
N VAL A 51 -0.92 0.35 18.32
CA VAL A 51 -0.81 1.67 17.66
C VAL A 51 -2.07 2.47 18.00
N ARG A 52 -1.98 3.48 18.86
CA ARG A 52 -3.16 4.27 19.25
C ARG A 52 -3.43 5.33 18.19
N VAL A 53 -4.68 5.40 17.76
CA VAL A 53 -5.19 6.38 16.79
C VAL A 53 -6.23 7.24 17.49
N CYS A 54 -6.13 8.56 17.41
CA CYS A 54 -7.17 9.45 17.93
C CYS A 54 -7.40 10.68 17.06
N ILE A 55 -8.54 11.33 17.29
CA ILE A 55 -8.86 12.63 16.70
C ILE A 55 -8.33 13.72 17.63
N ALA A 56 -7.63 14.71 17.07
CA ALA A 56 -7.13 15.85 17.81
C ALA A 56 -8.29 16.66 18.43
N PRO A 57 -8.21 17.11 19.69
CA PRO A 57 -9.30 17.83 20.35
C PRO A 57 -9.68 19.17 19.70
N ASP A 58 -8.79 19.74 18.90
CA ASP A 58 -8.96 20.98 18.16
C ASP A 58 -9.32 20.77 16.68
N SER A 59 -9.55 19.52 16.25
CA SER A 59 -10.03 19.20 14.91
C SER A 59 -11.41 19.81 14.64
N GLU A 60 -11.67 20.20 13.39
CA GLU A 60 -13.03 20.40 12.89
C GLU A 60 -13.75 19.06 12.75
N SER A 61 -15.08 19.11 12.59
CA SER A 61 -15.93 17.96 12.23
C SER A 61 -15.74 16.67 13.06
N ILE A 62 -15.31 16.80 14.33
CA ILE A 62 -14.98 15.67 15.20
C ILE A 62 -16.07 14.59 15.20
N ASN A 63 -17.33 15.00 15.35
CA ASN A 63 -18.45 14.06 15.40
C ASN A 63 -18.65 13.32 14.07
N ASP A 64 -18.45 14.01 12.94
CA ASP A 64 -18.63 13.43 11.61
C ASP A 64 -17.51 12.43 11.28
N MET A 65 -16.29 12.68 11.79
CA MET A 65 -15.11 11.82 11.59
C MET A 65 -15.16 10.48 12.34
N LEU A 66 -15.92 10.38 13.43
CA LEU A 66 -15.81 9.25 14.39
C LEU A 66 -15.92 7.88 13.72
N ILE A 67 -16.93 7.70 12.88
CA ILE A 67 -17.19 6.41 12.23
C ILE A 67 -16.11 6.10 11.19
N SER A 68 -15.75 7.06 10.35
CA SER A 68 -14.68 6.86 9.35
C SER A 68 -13.32 6.54 9.99
N VAL A 69 -12.96 7.16 11.11
CA VAL A 69 -11.71 6.82 11.83
C VAL A 69 -11.77 5.41 12.40
N GLN A 70 -12.91 5.00 12.97
CA GLN A 70 -13.10 3.63 13.47
C GLN A 70 -13.03 2.60 12.34
N ASN A 71 -13.64 2.90 11.19
CA ASN A 71 -13.62 2.03 10.02
C ASN A 71 -12.21 1.88 9.44
N ALA A 72 -11.47 2.98 9.24
CA ALA A 72 -10.09 2.92 8.76
C ALA A 72 -9.18 2.11 9.70
N VAL A 73 -9.34 2.26 11.02
CA VAL A 73 -8.67 1.44 12.04
C VAL A 73 -9.05 -0.04 11.88
N ALA A 74 -10.33 -0.35 11.66
CA ALA A 74 -10.80 -1.71 11.48
C ALA A 74 -10.21 -2.36 10.21
N VAL A 75 -10.18 -1.63 9.09
CA VAL A 75 -9.64 -2.10 7.81
C VAL A 75 -8.14 -2.43 7.91
N TRP A 76 -7.33 -1.53 8.49
CA TRP A 76 -5.90 -1.79 8.75
C TRP A 76 -5.65 -2.93 9.76
N ASN A 77 -6.61 -3.22 10.65
CA ASN A 77 -6.53 -4.36 11.56
C ASN A 77 -6.90 -5.68 10.89
N GLN A 78 -7.88 -5.66 9.98
CA GLN A 78 -8.31 -6.83 9.20
C GLN A 78 -7.21 -7.29 8.26
N ARG A 79 -6.52 -6.36 7.59
CA ARG A 79 -5.47 -6.65 6.57
C ARG A 79 -5.95 -7.66 5.53
N GLN A 80 -7.19 -7.53 5.11
CA GLN A 80 -7.77 -8.32 4.06
C GLN A 80 -7.80 -7.46 2.79
N ALA A 81 -7.19 -7.98 1.73
CA ALA A 81 -7.25 -7.32 0.44
C ALA A 81 -8.58 -7.61 -0.28
N ALA A 82 -9.01 -6.66 -1.09
CA ALA A 82 -10.19 -6.77 -1.95
C ALA A 82 -9.84 -6.45 -3.41
N SER A 83 -10.58 -7.06 -4.33
CA SER A 83 -10.57 -6.77 -5.75
C SER A 83 -11.95 -7.11 -6.33
N PRO A 84 -12.69 -6.14 -6.91
CA PRO A 84 -12.37 -4.71 -6.98
C PRO A 84 -12.35 -4.04 -5.59
N ASN A 85 -11.64 -2.91 -5.47
CA ASN A 85 -11.65 -2.06 -4.28
C ASN A 85 -11.84 -0.56 -4.59
N VAL A 86 -12.13 -0.22 -5.85
CA VAL A 86 -12.46 1.14 -6.29
C VAL A 86 -13.89 1.15 -6.83
N PHE A 87 -14.75 1.99 -6.25
CA PHE A 87 -16.16 2.12 -6.66
C PHE A 87 -16.53 3.57 -6.97
N LEU A 88 -17.24 3.76 -8.09
CA LEU A 88 -17.59 5.08 -8.64
C LEU A 88 -19.11 5.17 -8.91
N GLY A 89 -19.66 6.37 -8.84
CA GLY A 89 -21.03 6.65 -9.26
C GLY A 89 -22.07 5.81 -8.52
N PRO A 90 -22.95 5.06 -9.22
CA PRO A 90 -24.02 4.31 -8.55
C PRO A 90 -23.53 3.14 -7.71
N ASP A 91 -22.25 2.77 -7.80
CA ASP A 91 -21.65 1.65 -7.06
C ASP A 91 -21.07 2.08 -5.70
N ASN A 92 -21.16 3.37 -5.33
CA ASN A 92 -20.80 3.89 -4.01
C ASN A 92 -21.93 4.77 -3.41
N ASP A 93 -21.72 5.26 -2.19
CA ASP A 93 -22.65 6.14 -1.47
C ASP A 93 -22.24 7.62 -1.46
N ILE A 94 -21.20 7.97 -2.21
CA ILE A 94 -20.56 9.28 -2.18
C ILE A 94 -21.24 10.20 -3.20
N PRO A 95 -21.79 11.36 -2.78
CA PRO A 95 -22.38 12.29 -3.72
C PRO A 95 -21.36 12.83 -4.73
N ALA A 96 -21.79 13.00 -5.99
CA ALA A 96 -20.98 13.60 -7.04
C ALA A 96 -20.34 14.93 -6.59
N GLY A 97 -19.02 15.05 -6.77
CA GLY A 97 -18.25 16.23 -6.39
C GLY A 97 -17.84 16.29 -4.91
N GLN A 98 -18.12 15.25 -4.11
CA GLN A 98 -17.53 15.06 -2.79
C GLN A 98 -16.34 14.12 -2.85
N VAL A 99 -15.37 14.30 -1.94
CA VAL A 99 -14.24 13.40 -1.76
C VAL A 99 -14.45 12.60 -0.48
N ASP A 100 -14.22 11.29 -0.53
CA ASP A 100 -14.42 10.43 0.62
C ASP A 100 -13.34 10.64 1.69
N PHE A 101 -13.77 11.07 2.87
CA PHE A 101 -12.89 11.28 4.01
C PHE A 101 -12.28 9.96 4.49
N GLU A 102 -13.07 8.87 4.49
CA GLU A 102 -12.61 7.57 4.98
C GLU A 102 -11.50 6.98 4.11
N SER A 103 -11.67 6.98 2.79
CA SER A 103 -10.65 6.55 1.82
C SER A 103 -9.37 7.38 1.95
N THR A 104 -9.52 8.71 2.05
CA THR A 104 -8.36 9.61 2.22
C THR A 104 -7.65 9.34 3.54
N LEU A 105 -8.39 9.17 4.64
CA LEU A 105 -7.80 8.83 5.93
C LEU A 105 -7.12 7.45 5.92
N LEU A 106 -7.69 6.47 5.23
CA LEU A 106 -7.13 5.13 5.11
C LEU A 106 -5.74 5.18 4.46
N HIS A 107 -5.61 5.95 3.38
CA HIS A 107 -4.36 6.26 2.70
C HIS A 107 -3.34 6.92 3.65
N GLU A 108 -3.73 8.01 4.32
CA GLU A 108 -2.81 8.73 5.20
C GLU A 108 -2.39 7.91 6.44
N ALA A 109 -3.28 7.05 6.93
CA ALA A 109 -2.94 6.10 7.98
C ALA A 109 -1.88 5.09 7.51
N GLY A 110 -1.89 4.68 6.24
CA GLY A 110 -0.85 3.85 5.65
C GLY A 110 0.52 4.52 5.63
N HIS A 111 0.59 5.81 5.30
CA HIS A 111 1.82 6.61 5.48
C HIS A 111 2.29 6.63 6.93
N CYS A 112 1.38 6.86 7.87
CA CYS A 112 1.69 6.85 9.30
C CYS A 112 2.15 5.47 9.81
N LEU A 113 1.80 4.39 9.12
CA LEU A 113 2.28 3.03 9.39
C LEU A 113 3.66 2.72 8.76
N GLY A 114 4.13 3.56 7.84
CA GLY A 114 5.45 3.44 7.21
C GLY A 114 5.44 3.30 5.69
N LEU A 115 4.27 3.17 5.06
CA LEU A 115 4.14 2.87 3.64
C LEU A 115 4.29 4.14 2.80
N ALA A 116 5.00 4.08 1.68
CA ALA A 116 5.04 5.16 0.69
C ALA A 116 4.09 4.86 -0.46
N HIS A 117 3.89 5.85 -1.32
CA HIS A 117 3.25 5.61 -2.60
C HIS A 117 4.00 4.54 -3.40
N PRO A 118 3.33 3.63 -4.13
CA PRO A 118 3.98 2.67 -5.00
C PRO A 118 4.42 3.30 -6.33
N ASN A 119 3.86 4.46 -6.69
CA ASN A 119 4.21 5.27 -7.86
C ASN A 119 5.15 6.46 -7.52
N GLU A 120 5.64 7.16 -8.55
CA GLU A 120 6.48 8.36 -8.42
C GLU A 120 5.76 9.50 -7.68
N ALA A 121 4.44 9.59 -7.87
CA ALA A 121 3.56 10.46 -7.12
C ALA A 121 4.00 11.95 -7.14
N THR A 122 3.44 12.77 -6.25
CA THR A 122 3.68 14.22 -6.27
C THR A 122 5.07 14.60 -5.76
N GLU A 123 5.62 13.82 -4.83
CA GLU A 123 6.92 14.03 -4.21
C GLU A 123 8.10 13.85 -5.17
N SER A 124 7.91 13.15 -6.29
CA SER A 124 8.93 13.05 -7.34
C SER A 124 9.26 14.40 -7.99
N GLY A 125 8.35 15.38 -7.92
CA GLY A 125 8.43 16.64 -8.65
C GLY A 125 8.14 16.51 -10.15
N LEU A 126 7.73 15.33 -10.61
CA LEU A 126 7.35 15.08 -11.99
C LEU A 126 6.01 15.75 -12.34
N PRO A 127 5.79 16.09 -13.63
CA PRO A 127 4.48 16.53 -14.10
C PRO A 127 3.45 15.41 -13.91
N ALA A 128 2.17 15.77 -13.78
CA ALA A 128 1.09 14.82 -13.47
C ALA A 128 1.05 13.61 -14.43
N ALA A 129 1.35 13.81 -15.71
CA ALA A 129 1.37 12.74 -16.70
C ALA A 129 2.40 11.63 -16.41
N ASP A 130 3.43 11.91 -15.61
CA ASP A 130 4.54 10.98 -15.37
C ASP A 130 4.58 10.50 -13.91
N ARG A 131 3.50 10.68 -13.15
CA ARG A 131 3.46 10.28 -11.73
C ARG A 131 3.13 8.82 -11.50
N ASP A 132 2.59 8.14 -12.52
CA ASP A 132 2.12 6.76 -12.42
C ASP A 132 3.21 5.72 -12.71
N TYR A 133 4.43 6.15 -13.06
CA TYR A 133 5.57 5.25 -13.10
C TYR A 133 5.86 4.68 -11.70
N THR A 134 6.39 3.46 -11.62
CA THR A 134 6.78 2.83 -10.34
C THR A 134 7.82 3.67 -9.60
N LYS A 135 7.71 3.75 -8.27
CA LYS A 135 8.53 4.64 -7.45
C LYS A 135 10.03 4.37 -7.55
N THR A 136 10.79 5.42 -7.87
CA THR A 136 12.26 5.41 -7.91
C THR A 136 12.88 6.70 -7.38
N ASP A 137 14.18 6.66 -7.18
CA ASP A 137 15.01 7.86 -7.19
C ASP A 137 15.91 7.90 -8.43
N PRO A 138 16.33 9.11 -8.88
CA PRO A 138 17.25 9.24 -10.01
C PRO A 138 18.53 8.41 -9.85
N GLY A 139 18.97 7.83 -10.96
CA GLY A 139 20.21 7.07 -11.03
C GLY A 139 21.49 7.93 -11.03
N PRO A 140 22.66 7.31 -11.28
CA PRO A 140 23.93 7.99 -11.46
C PRO A 140 23.92 9.17 -12.46
N ASN A 141 23.05 9.14 -13.47
CA ASN A 141 22.89 10.24 -14.44
C ASN A 141 22.18 11.49 -13.85
N GLY A 142 21.59 11.38 -12.65
CA GLY A 142 20.89 12.46 -11.94
C GLY A 142 19.51 12.81 -12.50
N MET A 143 18.95 11.99 -13.38
CA MET A 143 17.64 12.15 -14.00
C MET A 143 16.79 10.89 -13.78
N ARG A 144 15.47 11.02 -13.90
CA ARG A 144 14.58 9.86 -13.97
C ARG A 144 14.40 9.44 -15.41
N ASP A 145 14.59 8.17 -15.70
CA ASP A 145 14.33 7.57 -16.99
C ASP A 145 12.84 7.15 -17.08
N LEU A 146 12.10 7.79 -17.99
CA LEU A 146 10.63 7.68 -18.08
C LEU A 146 10.21 7.25 -19.48
N ASP A 147 10.17 5.94 -19.70
CA ASP A 147 9.70 5.33 -20.94
C ASP A 147 8.75 4.17 -20.59
N PRO A 148 7.47 4.21 -21.03
CA PRO A 148 6.44 3.24 -20.62
C PRO A 148 6.53 1.92 -21.39
N GLY A 149 7.63 1.69 -22.12
CA GLY A 149 7.84 0.44 -22.83
C GLY A 149 6.90 0.23 -24.01
N ALA A 150 6.68 -1.03 -24.35
CA ALA A 150 5.93 -1.45 -25.53
C ALA A 150 4.42 -1.46 -25.31
N ASP A 151 3.96 -1.72 -24.08
CA ASP A 151 2.53 -1.70 -23.76
C ASP A 151 1.98 -0.27 -23.57
N GLY A 152 2.86 0.70 -23.32
CA GLY A 152 2.51 2.11 -23.15
C GLY A 152 1.81 2.41 -21.82
N ILE A 153 1.84 1.49 -20.86
CA ILE A 153 1.22 1.60 -19.54
C ILE A 153 2.33 1.94 -18.54
N ARG A 154 2.28 3.15 -17.97
CA ARG A 154 3.24 3.58 -16.95
C ARG A 154 3.07 2.75 -15.69
N GLY A 155 4.19 2.38 -15.07
CA GLY A 155 4.19 1.53 -13.89
C GLY A 155 3.98 0.05 -14.21
N SER A 156 3.97 -0.33 -15.49
CA SER A 156 3.90 -1.72 -15.91
C SER A 156 5.29 -2.37 -15.88
N ARG A 157 5.31 -3.67 -16.14
CA ARG A 157 6.51 -4.51 -16.06
C ARG A 157 7.53 -4.25 -17.18
N ASP A 158 7.14 -3.65 -18.31
CA ASP A 158 8.03 -3.37 -19.44
C ASP A 158 8.48 -1.91 -19.53
N ASP A 159 8.18 -1.11 -18.50
CA ASP A 159 8.78 0.21 -18.29
C ASP A 159 10.32 0.15 -18.43
N LEU A 160 10.88 1.06 -19.21
CA LEU A 160 12.32 1.19 -19.39
C LEU A 160 12.85 2.32 -18.51
N ARG A 161 13.38 1.95 -17.35
CA ARG A 161 13.79 2.86 -16.27
C ARG A 161 15.29 3.11 -16.18
N GLY A 162 16.03 2.77 -17.25
CA GLY A 162 17.45 3.08 -17.41
C GLY A 162 18.31 2.80 -16.17
N ASP A 163 18.87 3.84 -15.56
CA ASP A 163 19.70 3.74 -14.36
C ASP A 163 19.00 4.14 -13.04
N ASP A 164 17.67 4.33 -13.06
CA ASP A 164 16.85 4.67 -11.90
C ASP A 164 17.06 3.67 -10.76
N ILE A 165 17.10 4.18 -9.53
CA ILE A 165 17.24 3.36 -8.33
C ILE A 165 15.84 2.91 -7.90
N ASN A 166 15.57 1.61 -8.08
CA ASN A 166 14.31 1.02 -7.65
C ASN A 166 14.10 1.15 -6.12
N LEU A 167 13.01 1.79 -5.72
CA LEU A 167 12.57 1.91 -4.32
C LEU A 167 11.42 0.95 -3.99
N HIS A 168 10.85 0.30 -5.00
CA HIS A 168 9.67 -0.52 -4.91
C HIS A 168 10.05 -2.00 -4.71
N TRP A 169 9.56 -2.59 -3.62
CA TRP A 169 9.58 -4.04 -3.40
C TRP A 169 8.60 -4.69 -4.37
N PHE A 170 8.95 -5.86 -4.89
CA PHE A 170 8.11 -6.65 -5.77
C PHE A 170 8.35 -8.14 -5.50
N ASN A 171 7.42 -8.97 -5.96
CA ASN A 171 7.52 -10.41 -5.79
C ASN A 171 8.51 -11.04 -6.76
N ILE A 172 9.44 -11.81 -6.20
CA ILE A 172 10.49 -12.51 -6.92
C ILE A 172 9.89 -13.48 -7.94
N GLY A 173 10.20 -13.26 -9.21
CA GLY A 173 9.79 -14.13 -10.31
C GLY A 173 8.31 -14.01 -10.72
N ILE A 174 7.53 -13.07 -10.15
CA ILE A 174 6.11 -12.92 -10.50
C ILE A 174 5.71 -11.48 -10.89
N ASN A 175 6.17 -10.44 -10.17
CA ASN A 175 6.03 -9.02 -10.58
C ASN A 175 4.61 -8.54 -11.00
N ASN A 176 3.60 -8.89 -10.22
CA ASN A 176 2.20 -8.48 -10.41
C ASN A 176 1.58 -8.13 -9.04
N PRO A 177 1.49 -6.86 -8.63
CA PRO A 177 1.17 -6.45 -7.25
C PRO A 177 -0.25 -6.79 -6.75
N PHE A 178 -1.08 -7.40 -7.58
CA PHE A 178 -2.48 -7.69 -7.29
C PHE A 178 -2.72 -9.09 -6.73
N VAL A 179 -1.67 -9.86 -6.37
CA VAL A 179 -1.87 -11.25 -5.97
C VAL A 179 -1.00 -11.70 -4.78
N ALA A 180 -1.58 -12.21 -3.70
CA ALA A 180 -0.81 -12.46 -2.48
C ALA A 180 0.12 -13.69 -2.50
N THR A 181 1.40 -13.51 -2.13
CA THR A 181 2.39 -14.61 -2.00
C THR A 181 3.08 -14.58 -0.64
N PRO A 182 2.44 -15.16 0.39
CA PRO A 182 3.05 -15.30 1.70
C PRO A 182 4.16 -16.36 1.70
N PRO A 183 5.15 -16.29 2.61
CA PRO A 183 5.35 -15.21 3.58
C PRO A 183 5.67 -13.86 2.92
N PHE A 184 5.21 -12.77 3.54
CA PHE A 184 5.53 -11.41 3.12
C PHE A 184 6.87 -11.00 3.73
N ASP A 185 7.97 -11.52 3.19
CA ASP A 185 9.32 -11.31 3.70
C ASP A 185 10.38 -11.30 2.58
N ALA A 186 11.66 -11.14 2.93
CA ALA A 186 12.73 -11.04 1.93
C ALA A 186 13.02 -12.36 1.17
N SER A 187 12.35 -13.47 1.49
CA SER A 187 12.43 -14.72 0.72
C SER A 187 11.55 -14.72 -0.52
N ASN A 188 10.45 -13.95 -0.50
CA ASN A 188 9.50 -13.80 -1.61
C ASN A 188 9.50 -12.41 -2.24
N TYR A 189 10.01 -11.40 -1.54
CA TYR A 189 10.01 -10.00 -1.99
C TYR A 189 11.43 -9.47 -2.13
N SER A 190 11.66 -8.73 -3.21
CA SER A 190 12.94 -8.10 -3.50
C SER A 190 12.74 -6.74 -4.14
N ARG A 191 13.82 -5.96 -4.18
CA ARG A 191 13.93 -4.74 -4.99
C ARG A 191 14.97 -4.88 -6.08
N ASP A 192 15.77 -5.94 -6.03
CA ASP A 192 16.78 -6.21 -7.04
C ASP A 192 16.09 -6.70 -8.30
N LEU A 193 16.11 -5.86 -9.34
CA LEU A 193 15.46 -6.12 -10.63
C LEU A 193 15.97 -7.40 -11.31
N ALA A 194 17.13 -7.95 -10.90
CA ALA A 194 17.58 -9.25 -11.35
C ALA A 194 16.64 -10.41 -10.93
N ASN A 195 15.78 -10.17 -9.94
CA ASN A 195 14.77 -11.12 -9.46
C ASN A 195 13.43 -11.02 -10.20
N LEU A 196 13.30 -10.15 -11.21
CA LEU A 196 12.10 -10.07 -12.03
C LEU A 196 11.89 -11.35 -12.85
N PRO A 197 10.63 -11.67 -13.23
CA PRO A 197 10.36 -12.70 -14.23
C PRO A 197 11.15 -12.46 -15.53
N PRO A 198 11.57 -13.51 -16.25
CA PRO A 198 12.17 -13.35 -17.56
C PRO A 198 11.25 -12.59 -18.52
N GLY A 199 11.75 -11.47 -19.05
CA GLY A 199 11.02 -10.61 -20.00
C GLY A 199 10.50 -9.32 -19.39
N ASP A 200 10.46 -9.23 -18.06
CA ASP A 200 10.11 -8.00 -17.36
C ASP A 200 11.35 -7.11 -17.24
N SER A 201 11.16 -5.80 -17.45
CA SER A 201 12.22 -4.79 -17.42
C SER A 201 12.22 -3.98 -16.14
N PHE A 202 11.06 -3.85 -15.47
CA PHE A 202 10.95 -3.14 -14.21
C PHE A 202 9.85 -3.69 -13.31
N ALA A 203 9.84 -3.24 -12.06
CA ALA A 203 8.82 -3.58 -11.09
C ALA A 203 7.46 -2.93 -11.44
N ALA A 204 6.39 -3.72 -11.46
CA ALA A 204 5.04 -3.22 -11.72
C ALA A 204 4.41 -2.67 -10.42
N ASN A 205 3.76 -1.51 -10.49
CA ASN A 205 3.06 -0.90 -9.36
C ASN A 205 1.54 -1.20 -9.37
N ALA A 206 0.89 -0.97 -8.24
CA ALA A 206 -0.52 -1.28 -8.03
C ALA A 206 -1.47 -0.17 -8.50
N ASP A 207 -1.16 0.48 -9.63
CA ASP A 207 -2.04 1.45 -10.29
C ASP A 207 -3.27 0.77 -10.92
N ARG A 208 -4.43 1.45 -10.94
CA ARG A 208 -5.66 0.90 -11.54
C ARG A 208 -5.55 0.53 -13.03
N THR A 209 -4.71 1.23 -13.80
CA THR A 209 -4.49 0.94 -15.22
C THR A 209 -3.66 -0.32 -15.40
N VAL A 210 -2.62 -0.48 -14.57
CA VAL A 210 -1.82 -1.72 -14.48
C VAL A 210 -2.70 -2.88 -14.01
N GLY A 211 -3.54 -2.67 -12.99
CA GLY A 211 -4.53 -3.66 -12.54
C GLY A 211 -5.45 -4.10 -13.67
N GLY A 212 -6.02 -3.16 -14.42
CA GLY A 212 -6.86 -3.44 -15.58
C GLY A 212 -6.15 -4.28 -16.65
N SER A 213 -4.86 -4.03 -16.94
CA SER A 213 -4.10 -4.81 -17.93
C SER A 213 -3.74 -6.21 -17.44
N LEU A 214 -3.60 -6.40 -16.13
CA LEU A 214 -3.32 -7.67 -15.46
C LEU A 214 -4.58 -8.48 -15.10
N GLY A 215 -5.78 -7.95 -15.37
CA GLY A 215 -7.06 -8.64 -15.15
C GLY A 215 -7.77 -8.32 -13.83
N PHE A 216 -7.29 -7.32 -13.09
CA PHE A 216 -7.82 -6.83 -11.81
C PHE A 216 -8.49 -5.47 -12.02
N ALA A 217 -9.60 -5.47 -12.76
CA ALA A 217 -10.35 -4.25 -13.04
C ALA A 217 -10.79 -3.54 -11.74
N ASN A 218 -10.80 -2.21 -11.74
CA ASN A 218 -11.22 -1.37 -10.61
C ASN A 218 -10.51 -1.76 -9.28
N THR A 219 -9.23 -2.10 -9.36
CA THR A 219 -8.40 -2.45 -8.21
C THR A 219 -7.16 -1.59 -8.20
N GLU A 220 -6.84 -0.98 -7.06
CA GLU A 220 -5.71 -0.07 -6.89
C GLU A 220 -5.24 -0.09 -5.43
N ALA A 221 -3.93 -0.02 -5.18
CA ALA A 221 -3.40 0.18 -3.83
C ALA A 221 -4.02 1.42 -3.20
N VAL A 222 -4.44 1.33 -1.94
CA VAL A 222 -4.86 2.55 -1.22
C VAL A 222 -3.70 3.51 -1.10
N MET A 223 -2.46 3.00 -1.13
CA MET A 223 -1.26 3.83 -1.18
C MET A 223 -0.97 4.42 -2.57
N GLN A 224 -1.71 4.13 -3.64
CA GLN A 224 -1.52 4.84 -4.90
C GLN A 224 -1.84 6.33 -4.70
N GLN A 225 -0.98 7.22 -5.19
CA GLN A 225 -1.22 8.65 -5.02
C GLN A 225 -2.46 9.09 -5.82
N GLY A 226 -3.47 9.55 -5.09
CA GLY A 226 -4.65 10.18 -5.68
C GLY A 226 -5.83 10.11 -4.73
N ALA A 227 -6.76 11.05 -4.88
CA ALA A 227 -8.08 10.94 -4.31
C ALA A 227 -9.03 11.67 -5.26
N PHE A 228 -10.02 10.95 -5.76
CA PHE A 228 -10.96 11.49 -6.73
C PHE A 228 -12.31 11.76 -6.06
N THR A 229 -13.05 12.72 -6.61
CA THR A 229 -14.44 12.93 -6.19
C THR A 229 -15.29 11.76 -6.65
N ASP A 230 -16.32 11.39 -5.88
CA ASP A 230 -17.21 10.27 -6.21
C ASP A 230 -16.45 8.93 -6.29
N GLU A 231 -15.44 8.74 -5.43
CA GLU A 231 -14.63 7.53 -5.37
C GLU A 231 -14.56 6.96 -3.96
N ASP A 232 -14.98 5.70 -3.83
CA ASP A 232 -14.80 4.87 -2.64
C ASP A 232 -13.60 3.93 -2.86
N GLN A 233 -12.60 4.05 -2.00
CA GLN A 233 -11.46 3.15 -1.89
C GLN A 233 -11.21 2.77 -0.41
N ARG A 234 -12.27 2.39 0.30
CA ARG A 234 -12.24 2.05 1.74
C ARG A 234 -11.69 0.65 2.05
N GLN A 235 -11.23 -0.10 1.05
CA GLN A 235 -10.69 -1.45 1.21
C GLN A 235 -9.26 -1.52 0.70
N LEU A 236 -8.41 -2.26 1.41
CA LEU A 236 -7.01 -2.45 1.02
C LEU A 236 -6.93 -3.28 -0.25
N ALA A 237 -5.95 -2.98 -1.08
CA ALA A 237 -5.50 -3.88 -2.12
C ALA A 237 -4.33 -4.72 -1.60
N VAL A 238 -3.92 -5.60 -2.49
CA VAL A 238 -2.99 -6.69 -2.22
C VAL A 238 -1.57 -6.14 -1.96
N ASP A 239 -1.14 -5.10 -2.68
CA ASP A 239 0.10 -4.33 -2.47
C ASP A 239 0.23 -3.74 -1.04
N ASP A 240 -0.87 -3.18 -0.51
CA ASP A 240 -0.90 -2.51 0.79
C ASP A 240 -0.61 -3.50 1.93
N ILE A 241 -1.31 -4.65 1.92
CA ILE A 241 -1.15 -5.68 2.95
C ILE A 241 0.23 -6.33 2.91
N ALA A 242 0.81 -6.40 1.72
CA ALA A 242 2.10 -7.04 1.49
C ALA A 242 3.26 -6.20 1.95
N THR A 243 3.25 -4.91 1.62
CA THR A 243 4.32 -4.00 2.01
C THR A 243 4.30 -3.83 3.52
N LEU A 244 3.11 -3.73 4.13
CA LEU A 244 2.99 -3.77 5.58
C LEU A 244 3.50 -5.12 6.15
N GLY A 245 3.14 -6.23 5.50
CA GLY A 245 3.61 -7.58 5.86
C GLY A 245 5.13 -7.74 5.82
N LEU A 246 5.79 -7.19 4.80
CA LEU A 246 7.24 -7.13 4.69
C LEU A 246 7.86 -6.34 5.83
N GLY A 247 7.21 -5.24 6.23
CA GLY A 247 7.57 -4.49 7.42
C GLY A 247 7.37 -5.30 8.71
N MET A 248 6.36 -6.17 8.76
CA MET A 248 6.01 -7.03 9.90
C MET A 248 6.95 -8.21 10.12
N ALA A 249 7.70 -8.64 9.09
CA ALA A 249 8.78 -9.64 9.18
C ALA A 249 10.05 -9.14 9.92
N GLY A 250 9.94 -8.03 10.63
CA GLY A 250 10.96 -7.55 11.57
C GLY A 250 12.24 -6.98 10.95
N LEU A 251 13.28 -6.92 11.76
CA LEU A 251 14.62 -6.43 11.43
C LEU A 251 15.43 -7.44 10.63
N ASP A 252 15.19 -8.74 10.82
CA ASP A 252 15.85 -9.79 10.04
C ASP A 252 15.18 -10.06 8.69
N ARG A 253 13.97 -9.50 8.48
CA ARG A 253 13.19 -9.56 7.23
C ARG A 253 12.81 -10.99 6.85
N THR A 254 12.68 -11.85 7.84
CA THR A 254 12.34 -13.26 7.68
C THR A 254 11.12 -13.55 8.54
N ALA A 255 10.02 -13.96 7.93
CA ALA A 255 8.83 -14.31 8.68
C ALA A 255 9.03 -15.59 9.51
N GLY A 256 8.30 -15.68 10.61
CA GLY A 256 8.35 -16.78 11.57
C GLY A 256 9.46 -16.64 12.62
N THR A 257 10.07 -15.47 12.79
CA THR A 257 11.18 -15.25 13.73
C THR A 257 10.74 -14.44 14.96
N ALA A 258 11.69 -14.11 15.84
CA ALA A 258 11.38 -13.55 17.16
C ALA A 258 11.06 -12.04 17.14
N ASP A 259 11.40 -11.35 16.06
CA ASP A 259 11.19 -9.92 15.87
C ASP A 259 10.02 -9.59 14.94
N ASP A 260 9.31 -10.62 14.44
CA ASP A 260 8.01 -10.52 13.79
C ASP A 260 6.97 -9.84 14.67
N TYR A 261 6.26 -8.85 14.15
CA TYR A 261 5.24 -8.14 14.90
C TYR A 261 3.92 -7.99 14.14
N ARG A 262 2.85 -7.72 14.89
CA ARG A 262 1.54 -7.37 14.34
C ARG A 262 1.09 -6.02 14.88
N PRO A 263 0.92 -4.99 14.03
CA PRO A 263 0.27 -3.76 14.46
C PRO A 263 -1.20 -4.03 14.76
N VAL A 264 -1.62 -3.61 15.95
CA VAL A 264 -3.00 -3.62 16.43
C VAL A 264 -3.39 -2.16 16.67
N LEU A 265 -4.13 -1.60 15.73
CA LEU A 265 -4.59 -0.23 15.82
C LEU A 265 -5.77 -0.15 16.79
N VAL A 266 -5.76 0.84 17.66
CA VAL A 266 -6.83 1.08 18.64
C VAL A 266 -7.29 2.53 18.51
N PHE A 267 -8.58 2.72 18.21
CA PHE A 267 -9.18 4.04 18.25
C PHE A 267 -9.38 4.47 19.71
N ASP A 268 -8.69 5.53 20.12
CA ASP A 268 -8.61 6.00 21.51
C ASP A 268 -9.42 7.31 21.71
N GLY A 269 -10.40 7.56 20.83
CA GLY A 269 -11.34 8.68 20.94
C GLY A 269 -10.76 10.03 20.55
N VAL A 270 -11.20 11.08 21.25
CA VAL A 270 -10.80 12.47 21.02
C VAL A 270 -9.84 12.89 22.12
N GLN A 271 -8.55 12.95 21.80
CA GLN A 271 -7.49 13.27 22.77
C GLN A 271 -6.16 13.58 22.07
N SER A 272 -5.15 13.96 22.86
CA SER A 272 -3.78 14.17 22.40
C SER A 272 -2.85 13.04 22.81
N GLY A 273 -1.74 12.86 22.09
CA GLY A 273 -0.64 11.96 22.52
C GLY A 273 -0.82 10.50 22.14
N CYS A 274 -1.62 10.24 21.11
CA CYS A 274 -1.69 8.93 20.45
C CYS A 274 -0.50 8.77 19.49
N ASP A 275 -0.28 7.54 19.05
CA ASP A 275 0.81 7.21 18.13
C ASP A 275 0.52 7.80 16.72
N ILE A 276 -0.76 7.82 16.33
CA ILE A 276 -1.28 8.53 15.16
C ILE A 276 -2.37 9.50 15.64
N THR A 277 -2.20 10.79 15.33
CA THR A 277 -3.22 11.81 15.61
C THR A 277 -3.82 12.30 14.29
N VAL A 278 -5.15 12.29 14.18
CA VAL A 278 -5.92 12.71 13.01
C VAL A 278 -6.52 14.09 13.25
N THR A 279 -6.31 15.01 12.32
CA THR A 279 -6.74 16.42 12.45
C THR A 279 -7.34 16.93 11.15
N VAL A 280 -8.51 17.57 11.21
CA VAL A 280 -9.15 18.32 10.11
C VAL A 280 -9.08 19.80 10.44
N THR A 281 -8.06 20.49 9.94
CA THR A 281 -7.88 21.95 10.16
C THR A 281 -7.06 22.62 9.05
N GLY A 282 -6.52 21.85 8.09
CA GLY A 282 -5.51 22.31 7.15
C GLY A 282 -6.06 23.12 5.97
N THR A 283 -5.16 23.77 5.23
CA THR A 283 -5.46 24.36 3.91
C THR A 283 -4.99 23.48 2.75
N SER A 284 -4.10 22.53 3.02
CA SER A 284 -3.72 21.45 2.10
C SER A 284 -4.76 20.34 2.12
N PHE A 285 -4.79 19.51 1.07
CA PHE A 285 -5.78 18.44 0.92
C PHE A 285 -5.67 17.36 2.01
N ALA A 286 -4.59 16.58 2.00
CA ALA A 286 -4.30 15.59 3.03
C ALA A 286 -2.79 15.25 3.02
N PHE A 287 -2.23 14.91 4.17
CA PHE A 287 -0.92 14.29 4.32
C PHE A 287 -0.71 13.69 5.72
N CYS A 288 0.12 12.66 5.86
CA CYS A 288 0.68 12.23 7.13
C CYS A 288 2.09 12.81 7.34
N SER A 289 2.24 13.68 8.34
CA SER A 289 3.54 14.14 8.80
C SER A 289 4.20 13.10 9.69
N VAL A 290 5.31 12.54 9.24
CA VAL A 290 6.09 11.54 9.98
C VAL A 290 7.46 12.06 10.42
N GLY A 291 7.95 11.54 11.55
CA GLY A 291 9.36 11.60 11.94
C GLY A 291 9.89 10.19 12.13
N GLY A 292 11.16 9.96 11.81
CA GLY A 292 11.78 8.65 11.81
C GLY A 292 13.04 8.56 12.68
N GLN A 293 13.30 7.39 13.25
CA GLN A 293 14.54 7.07 13.96
C GLN A 293 15.00 5.64 13.66
N ASN A 294 16.29 5.46 13.40
CA ASN A 294 16.88 4.13 13.21
C ASN A 294 16.69 3.25 14.45
N ILE A 295 16.28 2.00 14.24
CA ILE A 295 16.14 1.00 15.31
C ILE A 295 17.49 0.37 15.60
N GLY A 296 17.95 0.45 16.85
CA GLY A 296 19.22 -0.17 17.28
C GLY A 296 20.46 0.33 16.51
N GLY A 297 20.38 1.50 15.87
CA GLY A 297 21.43 2.02 15.00
C GLY A 297 21.50 1.38 13.61
N ASN A 298 20.57 0.49 13.25
CA ASN A 298 20.49 -0.10 11.92
C ASN A 298 19.93 0.92 10.91
N PRO A 299 20.70 1.35 9.90
CA PRO A 299 20.26 2.37 8.95
C PRO A 299 19.16 1.87 7.99
N ASN A 300 18.94 0.55 7.89
CA ASN A 300 17.95 -0.01 6.99
C ASN A 300 16.58 -0.24 7.66
N HIS A 301 16.45 0.10 8.95
CA HIS A 301 15.21 -0.08 9.70
C HIS A 301 14.91 1.20 10.48
N VAL A 302 13.89 1.91 10.04
CA VAL A 302 13.48 3.19 10.61
C VAL A 302 12.14 3.00 11.30
N ARG A 303 12.05 3.36 12.58
CA ARG A 303 10.78 3.44 13.29
C ARG A 303 10.20 4.84 13.14
N VAL A 304 8.91 4.94 12.88
CA VAL A 304 8.16 6.17 13.11
C VAL A 304 8.30 6.59 14.57
N ILE A 305 8.42 7.87 14.88
CA ILE A 305 8.47 8.40 16.26
C ILE A 305 7.42 9.46 16.54
N ASN A 306 6.85 10.04 15.48
CA ASN A 306 5.68 10.89 15.51
C ASN A 306 4.93 10.69 14.19
N ALA A 307 3.60 10.61 14.24
CA ALA A 307 2.74 10.55 13.08
C ALA A 307 1.50 11.43 13.29
N ASN A 308 1.23 12.32 12.34
CA ASN A 308 0.09 13.23 12.40
C ASN A 308 -0.56 13.31 11.02
N VAL A 309 -1.78 12.76 10.91
CA VAL A 309 -2.60 12.94 9.72
C VAL A 309 -3.23 14.32 9.78
N GLN A 310 -2.97 15.13 8.76
CA GLN A 310 -3.59 16.43 8.56
C GLN A 310 -4.44 16.39 7.30
N LEU A 311 -5.74 16.53 7.47
CA LEU A 311 -6.69 16.72 6.39
C LEU A 311 -7.12 18.19 6.34
N GLY A 312 -7.48 18.63 5.14
CA GLY A 312 -7.95 19.98 4.90
C GLY A 312 -9.27 20.27 5.59
N SER A 313 -9.47 21.52 6.00
CA SER A 313 -10.69 22.00 6.66
C SER A 313 -11.94 21.64 5.85
N ALA A 314 -13.02 21.31 6.56
CA ALA A 314 -14.33 21.03 5.96
C ALA A 314 -14.95 22.26 5.27
N ASN A 315 -14.40 23.45 5.51
CA ASN A 315 -14.76 24.66 4.78
C ASN A 315 -13.99 24.83 3.45
N SER A 316 -12.89 24.09 3.28
CA SER A 316 -12.03 24.15 2.08
C SER A 316 -12.25 22.98 1.13
N PHE A 317 -12.67 21.84 1.66
CA PHE A 317 -12.89 20.61 0.90
C PHE A 317 -14.29 20.07 1.16
N ASN A 318 -14.91 19.58 0.08
CA ASN A 318 -16.25 19.01 0.12
C ASN A 318 -16.19 17.54 0.55
N TRP A 319 -15.91 17.32 1.84
CA TRP A 319 -15.77 15.97 2.39
C TRP A 319 -17.10 15.24 2.49
N PHE A 320 -17.11 13.99 2.06
CA PHE A 320 -18.11 13.00 2.45
C PHE A 320 -17.60 12.26 3.70
N PHE A 321 -18.36 12.30 4.79
CA PHE A 321 -18.06 11.53 6.00
C PHE A 321 -18.97 10.31 6.08
N ASN A 322 -18.41 9.12 5.88
CA ASN A 322 -19.16 7.87 6.03
C ASN A 322 -19.69 7.72 7.46
N GLN A 323 -21.02 7.59 7.59
CA GLN A 323 -21.70 7.41 8.87
C GLN A 323 -22.14 5.96 9.12
N GLN A 324 -21.82 5.04 8.21
CA GLN A 324 -22.11 3.62 8.36
C GLN A 324 -20.92 2.91 9.01
N PRO A 325 -21.08 2.33 10.22
CA PRO A 325 -20.04 1.51 10.80
C PRO A 325 -19.73 0.31 9.91
N LEU A 326 -18.46 0.00 9.74
CA LEU A 326 -18.03 -1.25 9.15
C LEU A 326 -18.55 -2.38 10.03
N VAL A 327 -19.59 -3.07 9.55
CA VAL A 327 -20.03 -4.32 10.19
C VAL A 327 -18.91 -5.32 9.92
N GLN A 328 -18.22 -5.75 10.98
CA GLN A 328 -17.45 -6.99 10.92
C GLN A 328 -18.47 -8.11 10.70
N GLU A 329 -18.85 -8.34 9.44
CA GLU A 329 -19.38 -9.65 9.10
C GLU A 329 -18.26 -10.65 9.41
N GLU A 330 -18.59 -11.76 10.07
CA GLU A 330 -17.73 -12.94 10.03
C GLU A 330 -17.72 -13.42 8.57
N ILE A 331 -16.92 -12.76 7.72
CA ILE A 331 -16.82 -13.08 6.31
C ILE A 331 -16.07 -14.40 6.24
N PHE A 332 -16.79 -15.45 5.83
CA PHE A 332 -16.25 -16.75 5.54
C PHE A 332 -15.04 -16.60 4.61
N ALA A 333 -13.90 -17.11 5.06
CA ALA A 333 -12.71 -17.25 4.25
C ALA A 333 -12.96 -18.32 3.17
N ASP A 334 -13.37 -17.92 1.97
CA ASP A 334 -13.30 -18.78 0.78
C ASP A 334 -13.19 -17.97 -0.53
N GLY A 335 -12.13 -17.17 -0.66
CA GLY A 335 -11.87 -16.44 -1.91
C GLY A 335 -10.44 -16.46 -2.45
N PHE A 336 -9.45 -16.91 -1.68
CA PHE A 336 -8.02 -16.84 -2.07
C PHE A 336 -7.27 -18.16 -1.93
N GLU A 337 -7.97 -19.30 -1.96
CA GLU A 337 -7.33 -20.60 -2.25
C GLU A 337 -7.65 -21.02 -3.69
N SER A 338 -6.76 -20.65 -4.63
CA SER A 338 -6.49 -21.43 -5.85
C SER A 338 -5.11 -21.11 -6.40
#